data_AF-A0A4S8LFY9-F1
#
_entry.id   AF-A0A4S8LFY9-F1
#
_cell.length_a   1.000
_cell.length_b   1.000
_cell.length_c   1.000
_cell.angle_alpha   90.00
_cell.angle_beta   90.00
_cell.angle_gamma   90.00
#
_symmetry.space_group_name_H-M   'P 1'
#
loop_
_entity.id
_entity.type
_entity.pdbx_description
1 polymer ?
#
loop_
_entity_poly.entity_id
_entity_poly.type
_entity_poly.pdbx_seq_one_letter_code
_entity_poly.pdbx_strand_id
1 'polypeptide(L)'
;MTKNHPAELTISDAAVKILIPTSDATPINHPNESILSILNLNMKNLPKISTTTTTHLLLPDESIFTKSPSPIASPEQSVILRSQCRMPNLSEIDRLLERAAHAHLKGCKSKSWPIQETARTINLPLWTPTFWGLVYDIYAQRDIWTKTQAWLADHAYTVQDIRFFGKFPWQTKYPRNLGNAFELARFLSDEWLSAENINQMLAVLDKQLMPPFLLEDTYWTHSLIKAYRERVQGLPYRRNIELVQNQLKDGTRDRIVFPVFVQLEKNLVVLPQGEESKGNHWVVVAIVTEGKKVLYGDSLKHAMPLELSDILKWFLFEVFPETVFDTADLPCGTQ
;
A
#
# COMPACT_ATOMS: atom_id res chain seq x y z
N MET A 1 -6.25 -2.38 18.28
CA MET A 1 -5.82 -3.68 18.84
C MET A 1 -4.85 -4.33 17.86
N THR A 2 -3.57 -4.27 18.17
CA THR A 2 -2.49 -4.88 17.39
C THR A 2 -2.60 -6.40 17.50
N LYS A 3 -2.92 -7.07 16.38
CA LYS A 3 -2.74 -8.52 16.28
C LYS A 3 -1.23 -8.77 16.39
N ASN A 4 -0.79 -9.34 17.50
CA ASN A 4 0.55 -9.92 17.59
C ASN A 4 0.62 -11.04 16.55
N HIS A 5 1.33 -10.81 15.46
CA HIS A 5 1.67 -11.87 14.53
C HIS A 5 2.56 -12.89 15.28
N PRO A 6 2.25 -14.20 15.22
CA PRO A 6 3.17 -15.21 15.75
C PRO A 6 4.51 -15.05 15.02
N ALA A 7 5.62 -15.23 15.76
CA ALA A 7 6.99 -15.05 15.28
C ALA A 7 7.13 -15.55 13.84
N GLU A 8 7.37 -14.62 12.89
CA GLU A 8 7.57 -14.95 11.49
C GLU A 8 8.70 -15.98 11.39
N LEU A 9 8.40 -17.18 10.88
CA LEU A 9 9.43 -18.11 10.44
C LEU A 9 10.13 -17.45 9.26
N THR A 10 11.18 -16.69 9.59
CA THR A 10 11.98 -15.93 8.64
C THR A 10 12.57 -16.90 7.63
N ILE A 11 12.31 -16.66 6.35
CA ILE A 11 13.05 -17.33 5.28
C ILE A 11 14.48 -16.84 5.43
N SER A 12 15.42 -17.72 5.79
CA SER A 12 16.82 -17.30 5.89
C SER A 12 17.32 -16.78 4.55
N ASP A 13 18.27 -15.83 4.54
CA ASP A 13 18.86 -15.31 3.29
C ASP A 13 19.38 -16.42 2.36
N ALA A 14 19.83 -17.54 2.95
CA ALA A 14 20.19 -18.76 2.24
C ALA A 14 18.97 -19.39 1.53
N ALA A 15 17.81 -19.48 2.20
CA ALA A 15 16.57 -19.98 1.64
C ALA A 15 15.98 -19.05 0.54
N VAL A 16 16.18 -17.73 0.61
CA VAL A 16 15.76 -16.81 -0.46
C VAL A 16 16.58 -17.05 -1.74
N LYS A 17 17.91 -17.22 -1.63
CA LYS A 17 18.78 -17.62 -2.75
C LYS A 17 18.45 -19.01 -3.32
N ILE A 18 17.90 -19.88 -2.48
CA ILE A 18 17.45 -21.23 -2.84
C ILE A 18 16.18 -21.20 -3.72
N LEU A 19 15.31 -20.21 -3.54
CA LEU A 19 14.01 -20.19 -4.20
C LEU A 19 14.02 -19.44 -5.54
N ILE A 20 14.95 -18.50 -5.72
CA ILE A 20 15.09 -17.63 -6.89
C ILE A 20 16.56 -17.63 -7.32
N PRO A 21 16.92 -18.25 -8.46
CA PRO A 21 18.29 -18.25 -8.96
C PRO A 21 18.79 -16.81 -9.16
N THR A 22 19.95 -16.50 -8.55
CA THR A 22 20.61 -15.19 -8.61
C THR A 22 21.11 -14.80 -10.00
N SER A 23 21.12 -15.73 -10.97
CA SER A 23 21.41 -15.43 -12.38
C SER A 23 20.44 -14.44 -13.00
N ASP A 24 19.24 -14.32 -12.42
CA ASP A 24 18.15 -13.49 -12.95
C ASP A 24 17.92 -12.25 -12.08
N ALA A 25 18.84 -11.93 -11.16
CA ALA A 25 18.70 -10.85 -10.20
C ALA A 25 19.90 -9.90 -10.29
N THR A 26 19.64 -8.61 -10.46
CA THR A 26 20.63 -7.58 -10.11
C THR A 26 20.91 -7.67 -8.60
N PRO A 27 22.19 -7.63 -8.16
CA PRO A 27 22.51 -7.70 -6.74
C PRO A 27 21.92 -6.49 -6.00
N ILE A 28 21.17 -6.75 -4.94
CA ILE A 28 20.50 -5.73 -4.12
C ILE A 28 21.05 -5.83 -2.69
N ASN A 29 21.38 -4.69 -2.09
CA ASN A 29 22.28 -4.52 -0.94
C ASN A 29 21.59 -4.59 0.45
N HIS A 30 20.36 -5.10 0.58
CA HIS A 30 19.69 -5.23 1.88
C HIS A 30 19.08 -6.62 2.13
N PRO A 31 19.22 -7.18 3.35
CA PRO A 31 18.69 -8.51 3.71
C PRO A 31 17.16 -8.61 3.71
N ASN A 32 16.45 -7.48 3.62
CA ASN A 32 14.98 -7.42 3.62
C ASN A 32 14.38 -6.98 2.26
N GLU A 33 15.18 -6.87 1.21
CA GLU A 33 14.71 -6.47 -0.13
C GLU A 33 14.47 -7.70 -1.03
N SER A 34 13.42 -7.65 -1.86
CA SER A 34 13.10 -8.78 -2.75
C SER A 34 14.17 -8.99 -3.81
N ILE A 35 14.53 -10.25 -4.08
CA ILE A 35 15.50 -10.62 -5.12
C ILE A 35 14.94 -10.38 -6.55
N LEU A 36 13.63 -10.20 -6.69
CA LEU A 36 12.98 -9.98 -7.98
C LEU A 36 12.79 -8.49 -8.26
N SER A 37 13.12 -8.06 -9.48
CA SER A 37 12.65 -6.77 -9.99
C SER A 37 11.20 -6.86 -10.46
N ILE A 38 10.54 -5.71 -10.60
CA ILE A 38 9.19 -5.61 -11.16
C ILE A 38 9.11 -6.28 -12.54
N LEU A 39 10.11 -6.08 -13.40
CA LEU A 39 10.15 -6.68 -14.74
C LEU A 39 10.28 -8.22 -14.69
N ASN A 40 11.05 -8.73 -13.72
CA ASN A 40 11.34 -10.15 -13.61
C ASN A 40 10.19 -10.95 -12.98
N LEU A 41 9.23 -10.30 -12.32
CA LEU A 41 8.00 -10.96 -11.84
C LEU A 41 7.22 -11.62 -12.97
N ASN A 42 7.11 -10.95 -14.12
CA ASN A 42 6.26 -11.39 -15.23
C ASN A 42 6.84 -12.60 -15.99
N MET A 43 8.12 -12.91 -15.81
CA MET A 43 8.84 -13.93 -16.56
C MET A 43 9.07 -15.24 -15.78
N LYS A 44 8.68 -15.33 -14.51
CA LYS A 44 8.99 -16.50 -13.67
C LYS A 44 7.95 -17.61 -13.78
N ASN A 45 8.46 -18.84 -13.91
CA ASN A 45 7.68 -20.06 -13.71
C ASN A 45 7.39 -20.23 -12.21
N LEU A 46 6.14 -20.06 -11.82
CA LEU A 46 5.66 -20.20 -10.45
C LEU A 46 4.95 -21.55 -10.26
N PRO A 47 4.93 -22.09 -9.01
CA PRO A 47 4.12 -23.27 -8.70
C PRO A 47 2.65 -23.04 -9.12
N LYS A 48 2.00 -24.07 -9.67
CA LYS A 48 0.58 -24.00 -10.01
C LYS A 48 -0.27 -23.99 -8.74
N ILE A 49 -1.27 -23.10 -8.70
CA ILE A 49 -2.29 -23.07 -7.65
C ILE A 49 -3.17 -24.32 -7.79
N SER A 50 -3.48 -25.00 -6.68
CA SER A 50 -4.46 -26.10 -6.72
C SER A 50 -5.85 -25.54 -7.05
N THR A 51 -6.35 -25.79 -8.26
CA THR A 51 -7.67 -25.32 -8.73
C THR A 51 -8.81 -26.25 -8.35
N THR A 52 -8.52 -27.50 -8.00
CA THR A 52 -9.51 -28.41 -7.43
C THR A 52 -9.60 -28.20 -5.93
N THR A 53 -10.83 -27.96 -5.46
CA THR A 53 -11.32 -28.22 -4.09
C THR A 53 -11.24 -29.73 -3.81
N THR A 54 -10.08 -30.32 -4.02
CA THR A 54 -9.84 -31.73 -3.74
C THR A 54 -9.84 -31.84 -2.23
N THR A 55 -10.78 -32.61 -1.73
CA THR A 55 -11.09 -33.00 -0.35
C THR A 55 -9.90 -33.59 0.45
N HIS A 56 -8.65 -33.38 0.04
CA HIS A 56 -7.48 -34.15 0.44
C HIS A 56 -6.26 -33.34 0.90
N LEU A 57 -6.42 -32.07 1.29
CA LEU A 57 -5.47 -31.37 2.17
C LEU A 57 -6.12 -31.01 3.51
N LEU A 58 -7.05 -31.85 4.00
CA LEU A 58 -7.25 -32.01 5.44
C LEU A 58 -5.97 -32.59 6.02
N LEU A 59 -4.95 -31.74 6.20
CA LEU A 59 -3.67 -32.12 6.79
C LEU A 59 -3.94 -32.60 8.21
N PRO A 60 -3.87 -33.92 8.46
CA PRO A 60 -4.21 -34.46 9.77
C PRO A 60 -3.16 -33.99 10.77
N ASP A 61 -3.59 -33.38 11.88
CA ASP A 61 -2.87 -33.14 13.14
C ASP A 61 -1.43 -32.60 13.09
N GLU A 62 -0.86 -32.30 14.26
CA GLU A 62 0.58 -31.97 14.40
C GLU A 62 1.53 -33.05 13.84
N SER A 63 1.02 -34.22 13.45
CA SER A 63 1.76 -35.36 12.90
C SER A 63 2.47 -35.09 11.57
N ILE A 64 2.07 -34.04 10.83
CA ILE A 64 2.80 -33.64 9.62
C ILE A 64 4.17 -33.03 9.93
N PHE A 65 4.41 -32.54 11.15
CA PHE A 65 5.68 -31.91 11.51
C PHE A 65 6.66 -32.94 12.07
N THR A 66 7.91 -32.86 11.62
CA THR A 66 8.92 -33.88 11.92
C THR A 66 10.20 -33.24 12.44
N LYS A 67 10.91 -33.95 13.32
CA LYS A 67 12.26 -33.57 13.78
C LYS A 67 13.35 -33.86 12.75
N SER A 68 13.05 -34.67 11.74
CA SER A 68 13.93 -34.93 10.59
C SER A 68 14.19 -33.65 9.79
N PRO A 69 15.40 -33.45 9.24
CA PRO A 69 15.67 -32.30 8.38
C PRO A 69 14.99 -32.46 7.00
N SER A 70 14.83 -31.33 6.31
CA SER A 70 14.42 -31.32 4.91
C SER A 70 15.60 -31.66 3.99
N PRO A 71 15.39 -32.45 2.90
CA PRO A 71 16.38 -32.60 1.84
C PRO A 71 16.53 -31.35 0.96
N ILE A 72 15.71 -30.31 1.13
CA ILE A 72 15.82 -29.05 0.40
C ILE A 72 16.78 -28.13 1.14
N ALA A 73 18.06 -28.19 0.76
CA ALA A 73 19.14 -27.39 1.35
C ALA A 73 19.87 -26.49 0.33
N SER A 74 19.51 -26.59 -0.96
CA SER A 74 20.16 -25.86 -2.08
C SER A 74 19.16 -25.40 -3.14
N PRO A 75 19.50 -24.38 -3.96
CA PRO A 75 18.60 -23.85 -4.98
C PRO A 75 18.13 -24.88 -6.02
N GLU A 76 18.99 -25.82 -6.37
CA GLU A 76 18.69 -26.88 -7.34
C GLU A 76 17.64 -27.85 -6.79
N GLN A 77 17.69 -28.12 -5.49
CA GLN A 77 16.72 -28.99 -4.80
C GLN A 77 15.35 -28.32 -4.62
N SER A 78 15.27 -26.99 -4.67
CA SER A 78 13.99 -26.27 -4.55
C SER A 78 13.11 -26.38 -5.79
N VAL A 79 13.64 -26.88 -6.92
CA VAL A 79 12.86 -27.15 -8.14
C VAL A 79 11.64 -28.03 -7.85
N ILE A 80 11.76 -28.95 -6.88
CA ILE A 80 10.65 -29.82 -6.48
C ILE A 80 9.45 -29.02 -5.93
N LEU A 81 9.70 -27.91 -5.23
CA LEU A 81 8.65 -27.01 -4.73
C LEU A 81 7.87 -26.35 -5.88
N ARG A 82 8.56 -26.02 -6.99
CA ARG A 82 7.97 -25.34 -8.15
C ARG A 82 7.29 -26.30 -9.12
N SER A 83 7.78 -27.52 -9.25
CA SER A 83 7.35 -28.48 -10.29
C SER A 83 6.47 -29.61 -9.79
N GLN A 84 6.56 -29.97 -8.51
CA GLN A 84 6.00 -31.22 -7.98
C GLN A 84 5.17 -31.03 -6.71
N CYS A 85 5.24 -29.89 -6.03
CA CYS A 85 4.40 -29.61 -4.86
C CYS A 85 3.19 -28.76 -5.26
N ARG A 86 1.98 -29.21 -4.91
CA ARG A 86 0.78 -28.37 -5.04
C ARG A 86 0.77 -27.30 -3.95
N MET A 87 0.50 -26.06 -4.35
CA MET A 87 0.33 -24.95 -3.42
C MET A 87 -1.05 -25.04 -2.75
N PRO A 88 -1.13 -25.01 -1.40
CA PRO A 88 -2.39 -24.96 -0.67
C PRO A 88 -3.08 -23.61 -0.88
N ASN A 89 -4.38 -23.50 -0.54
CA ASN A 89 -5.09 -22.22 -0.64
C ASN A 89 -4.63 -21.23 0.46
N LEU A 90 -4.93 -19.93 0.30
CA LEU A 90 -4.50 -18.90 1.25
C LEU A 90 -4.90 -19.20 2.71
N SER A 91 -6.12 -19.66 2.95
CA SER A 91 -6.59 -19.98 4.31
C SER A 91 -5.85 -21.16 4.95
N GLU A 92 -5.39 -22.11 4.15
CA GLU A 92 -4.56 -23.22 4.58
C GLU A 92 -3.11 -22.76 4.85
N ILE A 93 -2.60 -21.80 4.08
CA ILE A 93 -1.27 -21.21 4.31
C ILE A 93 -1.23 -20.52 5.67
N ASP A 94 -2.23 -19.70 5.99
CA ASP A 94 -2.29 -19.00 7.28
C ASP A 94 -2.29 -19.98 8.46
N ARG A 95 -3.12 -21.03 8.38
CA ARG A 95 -3.16 -22.11 9.37
C ARG A 95 -1.83 -22.85 9.47
N LEU A 96 -1.17 -23.09 8.34
CA LEU A 96 0.13 -23.76 8.29
C LEU A 96 1.25 -22.91 8.89
N LEU A 97 1.23 -21.59 8.68
CA LEU A 97 2.20 -20.67 9.26
C LEU A 97 2.13 -20.68 10.79
N GLU A 98 0.92 -20.55 11.34
CA GLU A 98 0.72 -20.59 12.78
C GLU A 98 1.18 -21.93 13.38
N ARG A 99 0.78 -23.05 12.77
CA ARG A 99 1.18 -24.39 13.23
C ARG A 99 2.68 -24.65 13.08
N ALA A 100 3.30 -24.17 12.01
CA ALA A 100 4.74 -24.32 11.79
C ALA A 100 5.55 -23.55 12.85
N ALA A 101 5.10 -22.36 13.26
CA ALA A 101 5.73 -21.61 14.35
C ALA A 101 5.69 -22.39 15.67
N HIS A 102 4.53 -22.98 16.02
CA HIS A 102 4.40 -23.84 17.20
C HIS A 102 5.27 -25.11 17.10
N ALA A 103 5.30 -25.75 15.93
CA ALA A 103 6.11 -26.94 15.70
C ALA A 103 7.62 -26.66 15.81
N HIS A 104 8.06 -25.48 15.36
CA HIS A 104 9.44 -25.03 15.51
C HIS A 104 9.84 -24.94 16.99
N LEU A 105 8.99 -24.36 17.84
CA LEU A 105 9.21 -24.30 19.30
C LEU A 105 9.29 -25.69 19.94
N LYS A 106 8.62 -26.70 19.35
CA LYS A 106 8.68 -28.11 19.76
C LYS A 106 9.90 -28.86 19.20
N GLY A 107 10.81 -28.18 18.49
CA GLY A 107 12.03 -28.74 17.93
C GLY A 107 11.83 -29.49 16.60
N CYS A 108 10.70 -29.30 15.91
CA CYS A 108 10.53 -29.79 14.55
C CYS A 108 11.41 -29.01 13.57
N LYS A 109 11.84 -29.67 12.50
CA LYS A 109 12.74 -29.10 11.47
C LYS A 109 12.11 -29.07 10.07
N SER A 110 11.09 -29.90 9.83
CA SER A 110 10.39 -29.95 8.54
C SER A 110 8.93 -30.38 8.69
N LYS A 111 8.19 -30.34 7.58
CA LYS A 111 6.83 -30.86 7.45
C LYS A 111 6.75 -31.87 6.30
N SER A 112 6.10 -33.01 6.51
CA SER A 112 5.80 -33.98 5.46
C SER A 112 4.74 -33.41 4.52
N TRP A 113 5.00 -33.44 3.22
CA TRP A 113 4.12 -32.88 2.19
C TRP A 113 3.97 -33.82 0.99
N PRO A 114 2.77 -34.00 0.43
CA PRO A 114 2.57 -34.86 -0.73
C PRO A 114 3.25 -34.32 -2.00
N ILE A 115 3.85 -35.20 -2.78
CA ILE A 115 4.33 -34.93 -4.13
C ILE A 115 3.20 -35.21 -5.13
N GLN A 116 2.92 -34.25 -6.02
CA GLN A 116 1.87 -34.34 -7.04
C GLN A 116 1.97 -35.65 -7.84
N GLU A 117 0.80 -36.26 -8.11
CA GLU A 117 0.68 -37.47 -8.94
C GLU A 117 1.44 -38.70 -8.43
N THR A 118 1.87 -38.66 -7.16
CA THR A 118 2.51 -39.81 -6.49
C THR A 118 1.91 -40.07 -5.12
N ALA A 119 2.06 -41.30 -4.62
CA ALA A 119 1.76 -41.64 -3.23
C ALA A 119 2.89 -41.24 -2.24
N ARG A 120 3.91 -40.51 -2.70
CA ARG A 120 5.11 -40.19 -1.91
C ARG A 120 4.96 -38.85 -1.21
N THR A 121 5.59 -38.74 -0.05
CA THR A 121 5.76 -37.46 0.65
C THR A 121 7.22 -37.04 0.67
N ILE A 122 7.44 -35.73 0.81
CA ILE A 122 8.75 -35.11 1.02
C ILE A 122 8.70 -34.21 2.25
N ASN A 123 9.79 -34.19 2.99
CA ASN A 123 9.96 -33.26 4.10
C ASN A 123 10.29 -31.87 3.58
N LEU A 124 9.32 -30.96 3.56
CA LEU A 124 9.53 -29.57 3.20
C LEU A 124 10.02 -28.76 4.41
N PRO A 125 10.89 -27.76 4.22
CA PRO A 125 11.30 -26.89 5.33
C PRO A 125 10.10 -26.18 5.97
N LEU A 126 10.21 -25.84 7.26
CA LEU A 126 9.13 -25.17 7.99
C LEU A 126 8.77 -23.79 7.41
N TRP A 127 9.71 -23.11 6.74
CA TRP A 127 9.48 -21.83 6.05
C TRP A 127 8.67 -21.94 4.76
N THR A 128 8.42 -23.15 4.25
CA THR A 128 7.72 -23.33 2.96
C THR A 128 6.34 -22.66 2.87
N PRO A 129 5.49 -22.60 3.93
CA PRO A 129 4.26 -21.80 3.87
C PRO A 129 4.53 -20.32 3.58
N THR A 130 5.59 -19.74 4.14
CA THR A 130 6.02 -18.36 3.87
C THR A 130 6.36 -18.17 2.38
N PHE A 131 7.04 -19.14 1.77
CA PHE A 131 7.30 -19.12 0.32
C PHE A 131 6.01 -19.18 -0.51
N TRP A 132 5.04 -20.02 -0.14
CA TRP A 132 3.76 -20.07 -0.86
C TRP A 132 2.96 -18.77 -0.72
N GLY A 133 2.97 -18.13 0.46
CA GLY A 133 2.42 -16.79 0.65
C GLY A 133 3.05 -15.78 -0.32
N LEU A 134 4.39 -15.78 -0.40
CA LEU A 134 5.12 -14.94 -1.35
C LEU A 134 4.74 -15.21 -2.82
N VAL A 135 4.55 -16.48 -3.19
CA VAL A 135 4.12 -16.85 -4.56
C VAL A 135 2.71 -16.31 -4.86
N TYR A 136 1.79 -16.34 -3.90
CA TYR A 136 0.48 -15.71 -4.04
C TYR A 136 0.59 -14.20 -4.25
N ASP A 137 1.43 -13.52 -3.47
CA ASP A 137 1.69 -12.10 -3.65
C ASP A 137 2.25 -11.80 -5.05
N ILE A 138 3.20 -12.62 -5.52
CA ILE A 138 3.76 -12.49 -6.88
C ILE A 138 2.68 -12.68 -7.95
N TYR A 139 1.77 -13.67 -7.81
CA TYR A 139 0.67 -13.84 -8.75
C TYR A 139 -0.24 -12.60 -8.80
N ALA A 140 -0.61 -12.06 -7.64
CA ALA A 140 -1.42 -10.84 -7.58
C ALA A 140 -0.71 -9.65 -8.26
N GLN A 141 0.59 -9.49 -8.00
CA GLN A 141 1.40 -8.42 -8.59
C GLN A 141 1.64 -8.59 -10.09
N ARG A 142 1.77 -9.82 -10.58
CA ARG A 142 1.98 -10.12 -12.00
C ARG A 142 0.85 -9.59 -12.86
N ASP A 143 -0.39 -9.78 -12.43
CA ASP A 143 -1.56 -9.31 -13.17
C ASP A 143 -1.58 -7.77 -13.27
N ILE A 144 -1.24 -7.08 -12.18
CA ILE A 144 -1.16 -5.62 -12.13
C ILE A 144 -0.07 -5.11 -13.09
N TRP A 145 1.15 -5.64 -12.98
CA TRP A 145 2.27 -5.19 -13.81
C TRP A 145 2.14 -5.59 -15.28
N THR A 146 1.45 -6.69 -15.58
CA THR A 146 1.10 -7.05 -16.96
C THR A 146 0.16 -6.00 -17.57
N LYS A 147 -0.84 -5.54 -16.81
CA LYS A 147 -1.74 -4.45 -17.25
C LYS A 147 -0.98 -3.12 -17.40
N THR A 148 -0.13 -2.76 -16.45
CA THR A 148 0.71 -1.56 -16.54
C THR A 148 1.62 -1.59 -17.76
N GLN A 149 2.22 -2.74 -18.09
CA GLN A 149 3.04 -2.88 -19.29
C GLN A 149 2.24 -2.69 -20.57
N ALA A 150 1.03 -3.23 -20.64
CA ALA A 150 0.12 -3.00 -21.78
C ALA A 150 -0.25 -1.51 -21.87
N TRP A 151 -0.62 -0.89 -20.76
CA TRP A 151 -0.96 0.54 -20.70
C TRP A 151 0.20 1.43 -21.17
N LEU A 152 1.44 1.16 -20.73
CA LEU A 152 2.62 1.91 -21.18
C LEU A 152 2.88 1.75 -22.69
N ALA A 153 2.65 0.56 -23.24
CA ALA A 153 2.81 0.32 -24.68
C ALA A 153 1.76 1.09 -25.50
N ASP A 154 0.53 1.21 -24.99
CA ASP A 154 -0.56 1.94 -25.62
C ASP A 154 -0.40 3.48 -25.47
N HIS A 155 0.31 3.93 -24.43
CA HIS A 155 0.58 5.34 -24.14
C HIS A 155 2.03 5.73 -24.46
N ALA A 156 2.43 5.51 -25.72
CA ALA A 156 3.79 5.69 -26.24
C ALA A 156 4.37 7.12 -26.14
N TYR A 157 3.55 8.11 -25.75
CA TYR A 157 4.01 9.47 -25.43
C TYR A 157 4.64 9.58 -24.04
N THR A 158 4.51 8.55 -23.20
CA THR A 158 5.17 8.52 -21.89
C THR A 158 6.68 8.34 -22.08
N VAL A 159 7.48 9.16 -21.39
CA VAL A 159 8.96 9.17 -21.50
C VAL A 159 9.59 7.92 -20.86
N GLN A 160 8.81 7.14 -20.12
CA GLN A 160 9.30 6.04 -19.29
C GLN A 160 9.35 4.72 -20.05
N ASP A 161 10.56 4.20 -20.19
CA ASP A 161 10.80 2.86 -20.72
C ASP A 161 10.50 1.81 -19.65
N ILE A 162 9.70 0.79 -19.98
CA ILE A 162 9.39 -0.33 -19.07
C ILE A 162 10.65 -1.00 -18.49
N ARG A 163 11.78 -0.94 -19.20
CA ARG A 163 13.09 -1.43 -18.74
C ARG A 163 13.59 -0.72 -17.48
N PHE A 164 13.13 0.50 -17.21
CA PHE A 164 13.41 1.24 -15.97
C PHE A 164 12.98 0.45 -14.73
N PHE A 165 11.82 -0.22 -14.78
CA PHE A 165 11.29 -1.02 -13.68
C PHE A 165 12.10 -2.30 -13.40
N GLY A 166 12.97 -2.71 -14.33
CA GLY A 166 13.94 -3.77 -14.10
C GLY A 166 14.97 -3.45 -13.00
N LYS A 167 15.11 -2.18 -12.61
CA LYS A 167 16.02 -1.72 -11.56
C LYS A 167 15.40 -1.66 -10.17
N PHE A 168 14.08 -1.83 -10.06
CA PHE A 168 13.34 -1.65 -8.81
C PHE A 168 12.86 -2.99 -8.26
N PRO A 169 13.20 -3.33 -7.01
CA PRO A 169 12.61 -4.49 -6.34
C PRO A 169 11.10 -4.27 -6.15
N TRP A 170 10.31 -5.32 -6.37
CA TRP A 170 8.84 -5.18 -6.29
C TRP A 170 8.29 -5.05 -4.86
N GLN A 171 9.02 -5.51 -3.84
CA GLN A 171 8.62 -5.34 -2.43
C GLN A 171 9.29 -4.13 -1.76
N THR A 172 9.91 -3.22 -2.54
CA THR A 172 10.52 -2.03 -1.95
C THR A 172 9.46 -1.21 -1.23
N LYS A 173 9.62 -1.11 0.10
CA LYS A 173 8.94 -0.11 0.92
C LYS A 173 9.79 1.15 0.85
N TYR A 174 9.28 2.17 0.17
CA TYR A 174 9.93 3.47 0.17
C TYR A 174 9.73 4.14 1.55
N PRO A 175 10.53 5.17 1.90
CA PRO A 175 10.33 5.94 3.15
C PRO A 175 8.86 6.32 3.34
N ARG A 176 8.39 6.42 4.60
CA ARG A 176 6.97 6.41 5.06
C ARG A 176 5.92 7.12 4.19
N ASN A 177 6.30 8.08 3.35
CA ASN A 177 5.38 8.87 2.54
C ASN A 177 5.51 8.58 1.03
N LEU A 178 6.27 7.57 0.61
CA LEU A 178 6.49 7.18 -0.79
C LEU A 178 5.88 5.80 -1.13
N GLY A 179 5.19 5.18 -0.17
CA GLY A 179 4.48 3.90 -0.29
C GLY A 179 5.30 2.73 -0.82
N ASN A 180 4.70 1.95 -1.73
CA ASN A 180 5.29 0.71 -2.27
C ASN A 180 5.09 0.62 -3.79
N ALA A 181 5.69 -0.39 -4.43
CA ALA A 181 5.65 -0.56 -5.88
C ALA A 181 4.24 -0.65 -6.49
N PHE A 182 3.23 -1.15 -5.77
CA PHE A 182 1.84 -1.17 -6.22
C PHE A 182 1.31 0.23 -6.54
N GLU A 183 1.68 1.21 -5.71
CA GLU A 183 1.24 2.59 -5.89
C GLU A 183 1.83 3.21 -7.17
N LEU A 184 3.00 2.75 -7.61
CA LEU A 184 3.59 3.15 -8.89
C LEU A 184 2.78 2.63 -10.08
N ALA A 185 2.31 1.38 -10.02
CA ALA A 185 1.50 0.80 -11.08
C ALA A 185 0.20 1.60 -11.30
N ARG A 186 -0.37 2.17 -10.23
CA ARG A 186 -1.58 2.98 -10.28
C ARG A 186 -1.39 4.32 -11.00
N PHE A 187 -0.24 4.97 -10.82
CA PHE A 187 0.12 6.17 -11.61
C PHE A 187 0.28 5.88 -13.11
N LEU A 188 0.52 4.61 -13.48
CA LEU A 188 0.74 4.13 -14.84
C LEU A 188 -0.47 3.34 -15.32
N SER A 189 -1.66 3.89 -15.06
CA SER A 189 -2.95 3.30 -15.38
C SER A 189 -4.03 4.39 -15.46
N ASP A 190 -5.23 4.00 -15.90
CA ASP A 190 -6.43 4.86 -15.87
C ASP A 190 -7.22 4.72 -14.55
N GLU A 191 -6.65 4.09 -13.52
CA GLU A 191 -7.29 3.96 -12.22
C GLU A 191 -7.30 5.29 -11.45
N TRP A 192 -8.39 5.53 -10.72
CA TRP A 192 -8.50 6.64 -9.77
C TRP A 192 -7.37 6.62 -8.76
N LEU A 193 -6.62 7.71 -8.58
CA LEU A 193 -5.60 7.80 -7.54
C LEU A 193 -6.20 7.60 -6.14
N SER A 194 -5.53 6.80 -5.33
CA SER A 194 -5.88 6.60 -3.91
C SER A 194 -5.30 7.71 -3.04
N ALA A 195 -5.75 7.78 -1.78
CA ALA A 195 -5.18 8.71 -0.80
C ALA A 195 -3.67 8.52 -0.63
N GLU A 196 -3.18 7.28 -0.74
CA GLU A 196 -1.75 6.98 -0.67
C GLU A 196 -1.00 7.64 -1.83
N ASN A 197 -1.50 7.54 -3.07
CA ASN A 197 -0.88 8.21 -4.22
C ASN A 197 -0.84 9.72 -4.05
N ILE A 198 -1.93 10.32 -3.56
CA ILE A 198 -1.97 11.77 -3.30
C ILE A 198 -0.93 12.17 -2.25
N ASN A 199 -0.82 11.43 -1.15
CA ASN A 199 0.17 11.69 -0.11
C ASN A 199 1.62 11.54 -0.63
N GLN A 200 1.87 10.61 -1.56
CA GLN A 200 3.17 10.48 -2.22
C GLN A 200 3.50 11.71 -3.07
N MET A 201 2.53 12.20 -3.85
CA MET A 201 2.71 13.44 -4.61
C MET A 201 3.02 14.62 -3.69
N LEU A 202 2.29 14.76 -2.59
CA LEU A 202 2.53 15.81 -1.60
C LEU A 202 3.90 15.70 -0.95
N ALA A 203 4.36 14.50 -0.61
CA ALA A 203 5.69 14.29 -0.03
C ALA A 203 6.83 14.61 -1.00
N VAL A 204 6.63 14.42 -2.31
CA VAL A 204 7.57 14.87 -3.34
C VAL A 204 7.54 16.39 -3.47
N LEU A 205 6.35 17.00 -3.50
CA LEU A 205 6.19 18.46 -3.58
C LEU A 205 6.79 19.18 -2.36
N ASP A 206 6.56 18.67 -1.15
CA ASP A 206 7.09 19.24 0.09
C ASP A 206 8.62 19.32 0.09
N LYS A 207 9.30 18.35 -0.54
CA LYS A 207 10.76 18.37 -0.73
C LYS A 207 11.25 19.36 -1.77
N GLN A 208 10.41 19.70 -2.75
CA GLN A 208 10.77 20.58 -3.87
C GLN A 208 10.48 22.05 -3.56
N LEU A 209 9.47 22.28 -2.74
CA LEU A 209 9.03 23.61 -2.42
C LEU A 209 9.81 24.12 -1.17
N MET A 210 10.08 25.43 -1.07
CA MET A 210 10.69 26.07 0.10
C MET A 210 9.71 26.99 0.84
N PRO A 211 9.73 27.10 2.20
CA PRO A 211 8.83 27.95 2.98
C PRO A 211 8.55 29.33 2.34
N PRO A 212 7.32 29.90 2.49
CA PRO A 212 6.49 29.85 3.71
C PRO A 212 5.20 29.00 3.67
N PHE A 213 4.99 28.13 2.68
CA PHE A 213 3.79 27.28 2.64
C PHE A 213 3.90 26.06 3.57
N LEU A 214 2.75 25.46 3.86
CA LEU A 214 2.58 24.17 4.52
C LEU A 214 1.75 23.27 3.62
N LEU A 215 2.21 22.05 3.36
CA LEU A 215 1.43 21.02 2.69
C LEU A 215 0.91 20.04 3.72
N GLU A 216 -0.41 19.92 3.81
CA GLU A 216 -1.06 18.94 4.68
C GLU A 216 -1.64 17.79 3.85
N ASP A 217 -1.60 16.60 4.42
CA ASP A 217 -1.93 15.35 3.75
C ASP A 217 -3.42 14.99 3.86
N THR A 218 -3.82 13.87 3.24
CA THR A 218 -5.22 13.41 3.31
C THR A 218 -5.64 13.02 4.73
N TYR A 219 -4.70 12.59 5.59
CA TYR A 219 -5.00 12.19 6.96
C TYR A 219 -5.29 13.39 7.85
N TRP A 220 -4.56 14.49 7.64
CA TRP A 220 -4.85 15.77 8.27
C TRP A 220 -6.23 16.26 7.87
N THR A 221 -6.55 16.26 6.57
CA THR A 221 -7.86 16.71 6.08
C THR A 221 -9.00 15.86 6.65
N HIS A 222 -8.84 14.53 6.68
CA HIS A 222 -9.81 13.64 7.32
C HIS A 222 -9.96 13.95 8.82
N SER A 223 -8.85 14.25 9.51
CA SER A 223 -8.88 14.64 10.92
C SER A 223 -9.60 15.96 11.15
N LEU A 224 -9.43 16.93 10.26
CA LEU A 224 -10.12 18.22 10.31
C LEU A 224 -11.64 18.05 10.15
N ILE A 225 -12.07 17.33 9.12
CA ILE A 225 -13.49 17.04 8.87
C ILE A 225 -14.10 16.33 10.09
N LYS A 226 -13.40 15.32 10.63
CA LYS A 226 -13.87 14.56 11.78
C LYS A 226 -13.95 15.44 13.04
N ALA A 227 -12.94 16.26 13.31
CA ALA A 227 -12.95 17.19 14.44
C ALA A 227 -14.11 18.19 14.37
N TYR A 228 -14.39 18.75 13.19
CA TYR A 228 -15.55 19.61 13.01
C TYR A 228 -16.85 18.88 13.29
N ARG A 229 -17.07 17.69 12.71
CA ARG A 229 -18.30 16.90 12.91
C ARG A 229 -18.50 16.49 14.37
N GLU A 230 -17.41 16.26 15.11
CA GLU A 230 -17.43 15.82 16.52
C GLU A 230 -17.42 16.98 17.53
N ARG A 231 -17.30 18.25 17.10
CA ARG A 231 -17.07 19.42 17.97
C ARG A 231 -18.09 19.60 19.10
N VAL A 232 -19.35 19.20 18.87
CA VAL A 232 -20.44 19.32 19.87
C VAL A 232 -20.31 18.28 20.99
N GLN A 233 -19.57 17.20 20.77
CA GLN A 233 -19.42 16.10 21.71
C GLN A 233 -18.31 16.32 22.77
N GLY A 234 -17.60 17.46 22.71
CA GLY A 234 -16.55 17.80 23.70
C GLY A 234 -15.34 16.86 23.69
N LEU A 235 -15.15 16.11 22.60
CA LEU A 235 -14.01 15.20 22.44
C LEU A 235 -12.71 16.02 22.33
N PRO A 236 -11.59 15.49 22.86
CA PRO A 236 -10.35 16.23 22.92
C PRO A 236 -9.91 16.69 21.52
N TYR A 237 -9.61 17.98 21.48
CA TYR A 237 -9.12 18.70 20.31
C TYR A 237 -7.87 18.00 19.75
N ARG A 238 -7.79 17.85 18.42
CA ARG A 238 -6.74 17.03 17.80
C ARG A 238 -5.44 17.82 17.69
N ARG A 239 -4.40 17.36 18.38
CA ARG A 239 -3.06 17.98 18.43
C ARG A 239 -2.50 18.40 17.06
N ASN A 240 -2.74 17.63 16.00
CA ASN A 240 -2.25 17.95 14.66
C ASN A 240 -2.95 19.17 14.04
N ILE A 241 -4.23 19.42 14.35
CA ILE A 241 -4.96 20.62 13.91
C ILE A 241 -4.42 21.85 14.64
N GLU A 242 -4.22 21.75 15.96
CA GLU A 242 -3.67 22.84 16.78
C GLU A 242 -2.27 23.25 16.34
N LEU A 243 -1.43 22.29 15.97
CA LEU A 243 -0.08 22.58 15.47
C LEU A 243 -0.12 23.47 14.24
N VAL A 244 -1.02 23.18 13.29
CA VAL A 244 -1.22 23.99 12.09
C VAL A 244 -1.81 25.36 12.44
N GLN A 245 -2.80 25.42 13.33
CA GLN A 245 -3.38 26.69 13.80
C GLN A 245 -2.33 27.59 14.46
N ASN A 246 -1.45 27.03 15.29
CA ASN A 246 -0.37 27.78 15.94
C ASN A 246 0.62 28.34 14.91
N GLN A 247 0.99 27.56 13.89
CA GLN A 247 1.87 28.00 12.81
C GLN A 247 1.27 29.11 11.94
N LEU A 248 -0.05 29.13 11.77
CA LEU A 248 -0.75 30.25 11.14
C LEU A 248 -0.77 31.47 12.05
N LYS A 249 -1.03 31.27 13.34
CA LYS A 249 -1.18 32.34 14.33
C LYS A 249 0.12 33.09 14.59
N ASP A 250 1.24 32.36 14.66
CA ASP A 250 2.57 32.94 14.88
C ASP A 250 3.22 33.45 13.58
N GLY A 251 2.58 33.24 12.43
CA GLY A 251 3.06 33.70 11.12
C GLY A 251 4.21 32.88 10.56
N THR A 252 4.57 31.74 11.17
CA THR A 252 5.58 30.80 10.63
C THR A 252 5.16 30.29 9.25
N ARG A 253 3.85 30.12 9.03
CA ARG A 253 3.26 29.74 7.75
C ARG A 253 2.17 30.74 7.37
N ASP A 254 2.22 31.24 6.15
CA ASP A 254 1.21 32.15 5.59
C ASP A 254 0.23 31.44 4.65
N ARG A 255 0.58 30.21 4.23
CA ARG A 255 -0.17 29.43 3.25
C ARG A 255 -0.26 27.98 3.68
N ILE A 256 -1.45 27.39 3.58
CA ILE A 256 -1.65 25.95 3.74
C ILE A 256 -2.33 25.43 2.48
N VAL A 257 -1.87 24.31 1.95
CA VAL A 257 -2.50 23.61 0.83
C VAL A 257 -2.74 22.16 1.21
N PHE A 258 -3.93 21.65 0.92
CA PHE A 258 -4.29 20.26 1.22
C PHE A 258 -5.33 19.70 0.25
N PRO A 259 -5.29 18.39 -0.03
CA PRO A 259 -6.27 17.71 -0.85
C PRO A 259 -7.52 17.39 -0.02
N VAL A 260 -8.68 17.44 -0.66
CA VAL A 260 -9.95 16.98 -0.08
C VAL A 260 -10.56 15.95 -1.01
N PHE A 261 -11.00 14.83 -0.43
CA PHE A 261 -11.77 13.84 -1.18
C PHE A 261 -13.25 14.15 -1.05
N VAL A 262 -13.90 14.46 -2.16
CA VAL A 262 -15.31 14.83 -2.23
C VAL A 262 -16.08 13.76 -3.00
N GLN A 263 -17.41 13.80 -2.86
CA GLN A 263 -18.32 12.93 -3.58
C GLN A 263 -19.20 13.77 -4.50
N LEU A 264 -19.17 13.44 -5.78
CA LEU A 264 -20.04 13.99 -6.81
C LEU A 264 -21.34 13.17 -6.83
N GLU A 265 -22.45 13.82 -6.50
CA GLU A 265 -23.80 13.27 -6.52
C GLU A 265 -24.66 14.05 -7.50
N LYS A 266 -24.82 13.51 -8.71
CA LYS A 266 -25.55 14.13 -9.83
C LYS A 266 -24.96 15.52 -10.18
N ASN A 267 -25.48 16.57 -9.55
CA ASN A 267 -25.12 17.97 -9.77
C ASN A 267 -24.61 18.65 -8.48
N LEU A 268 -24.37 17.89 -7.42
CA LEU A 268 -23.93 18.40 -6.13
C LEU A 268 -22.59 17.77 -5.75
N VAL A 269 -21.76 18.57 -5.08
CA VAL A 269 -20.53 18.10 -4.46
C VAL A 269 -20.75 18.09 -2.95
N VAL A 270 -20.52 16.94 -2.33
CA VAL A 270 -20.69 16.74 -0.89
C VAL A 270 -19.43 16.13 -0.29
N LEU A 271 -19.25 16.29 1.01
CA LEU A 271 -18.24 15.51 1.74
C LEU A 271 -18.79 14.11 2.04
N PRO A 272 -17.98 13.04 1.87
CA PRO A 272 -18.40 11.68 2.17
C PRO A 272 -18.95 11.55 3.60
N GLN A 273 -20.04 10.80 3.76
CA GLN A 273 -20.74 10.60 5.04
C GLN A 273 -20.48 9.18 5.59
N GLY A 274 -20.01 9.10 6.84
CA GLY A 274 -19.67 7.82 7.49
C GLY A 274 -18.25 7.32 7.20
N GLU A 275 -17.75 6.39 8.02
CA GLU A 275 -16.38 5.85 7.89
C GLU A 275 -16.20 4.98 6.64
N GLU A 276 -17.29 4.47 6.06
CA GLU A 276 -17.26 3.60 4.88
C GLU A 276 -17.54 4.31 3.55
N SER A 277 -18.08 5.53 3.57
CA SER A 277 -18.31 6.28 2.32
C SER A 277 -16.99 6.82 1.79
N LYS A 278 -16.69 6.44 0.54
CA LYS A 278 -15.51 6.91 -0.19
C LYS A 278 -15.95 8.02 -1.14
N GLY A 279 -15.20 9.11 -1.17
CA GLY A 279 -15.32 10.09 -2.26
C GLY A 279 -15.08 9.45 -3.62
N ASN A 280 -15.36 10.20 -4.66
CA ASN A 280 -15.11 9.81 -6.06
C ASN A 280 -14.50 10.95 -6.86
N HIS A 281 -14.00 12.00 -6.20
CA HIS A 281 -13.39 13.16 -6.84
C HIS A 281 -12.39 13.86 -5.90
N TRP A 282 -11.24 14.24 -6.44
CA TRP A 282 -10.19 14.95 -5.68
C TRP A 282 -10.23 16.43 -5.99
N VAL A 283 -10.21 17.25 -4.94
CA VAL A 283 -10.12 18.71 -5.05
C VAL A 283 -9.01 19.21 -4.14
N VAL A 284 -8.55 20.43 -4.36
CA VAL A 284 -7.49 21.06 -3.56
C VAL A 284 -8.01 22.32 -2.91
N VAL A 285 -7.68 22.52 -1.64
CA VAL A 285 -7.95 23.78 -0.93
C VAL A 285 -6.62 24.44 -0.60
N ALA A 286 -6.55 25.75 -0.80
CA ALA A 286 -5.45 26.58 -0.31
C ALA A 286 -5.98 27.71 0.58
N ILE A 287 -5.40 27.87 1.75
CA ILE A 287 -5.65 29.00 2.66
C ILE A 287 -4.47 29.96 2.50
N VAL A 288 -4.74 31.23 2.23
CA VAL A 288 -3.73 32.30 2.09
C VAL A 288 -4.04 33.40 3.09
N THR A 289 -3.22 33.53 4.14
CA THR A 289 -3.46 34.49 5.22
C THR A 289 -3.17 35.93 4.79
N GLU A 290 -2.11 36.17 4.01
CA GLU A 290 -1.70 37.50 3.52
C GLU A 290 -2.78 38.19 2.66
N GLY A 291 -3.69 37.43 2.06
CA GLY A 291 -4.83 37.94 1.29
C GLY A 291 -6.19 37.67 1.91
N LYS A 292 -6.25 37.00 3.06
CA LYS A 292 -7.48 36.52 3.70
C LYS A 292 -8.36 35.73 2.73
N LYS A 293 -7.77 34.75 2.02
CA LYS A 293 -8.47 33.95 1.00
C LYS A 293 -8.48 32.46 1.33
N VAL A 294 -9.60 31.83 0.99
CA VAL A 294 -9.74 30.39 0.81
C VAL A 294 -9.92 30.15 -0.68
N LEU A 295 -8.96 29.46 -1.29
CA LEU A 295 -8.95 29.12 -2.71
C LEU A 295 -9.38 27.66 -2.87
N TYR A 296 -10.37 27.42 -3.72
CA TYR A 296 -10.90 26.08 -4.00
C TYR A 296 -10.59 25.66 -5.44
N GLY A 297 -9.82 24.58 -5.59
CA GLY A 297 -9.39 24.04 -6.87
C GLY A 297 -10.15 22.78 -7.23
N ASP A 298 -11.00 22.88 -8.25
CA ASP A 298 -11.71 21.75 -8.83
C ASP A 298 -11.52 21.75 -10.36
N SER A 299 -10.94 20.67 -10.88
CA SER A 299 -10.73 20.47 -12.33
C SER A 299 -12.04 20.28 -13.11
N LEU A 300 -13.14 19.92 -12.45
CA LEU A 300 -14.48 19.82 -13.04
C LEU A 300 -15.31 21.09 -12.84
N LYS A 301 -14.73 22.13 -12.19
CA LYS A 301 -15.34 23.45 -12.00
C LYS A 301 -16.64 23.43 -11.21
N HIS A 302 -16.84 22.46 -10.31
CA HIS A 302 -17.94 22.54 -9.37
C HIS A 302 -17.64 23.50 -8.22
N ALA A 303 -18.70 23.97 -7.57
CA ALA A 303 -18.59 24.80 -6.39
C ALA A 303 -18.14 24.00 -5.16
N MET A 304 -17.44 24.67 -4.25
CA MET A 304 -17.05 24.09 -2.96
C MET A 304 -18.28 23.59 -2.18
N PRO A 305 -18.24 22.37 -1.59
CA PRO A 305 -19.31 21.88 -0.73
C PRO A 305 -19.58 22.84 0.44
N LEU A 306 -20.86 23.08 0.75
CA LEU A 306 -21.25 23.96 1.86
C LEU A 306 -20.65 23.50 3.19
N GLU A 307 -20.67 22.19 3.46
CA GLU A 307 -20.07 21.63 4.68
C GLU A 307 -18.56 21.91 4.75
N LEU A 308 -17.85 21.80 3.62
CA LEU A 308 -16.42 22.14 3.57
C LEU A 308 -16.22 23.62 3.86
N SER A 309 -17.06 24.50 3.32
CA SER A 309 -17.03 25.93 3.65
C SER A 309 -17.16 26.18 5.15
N ASP A 310 -18.10 25.50 5.81
CA ASP A 310 -18.35 25.69 7.24
C ASP A 310 -17.20 25.15 8.10
N ILE A 311 -16.60 24.02 7.71
CA ILE A 311 -15.39 23.46 8.33
C ILE A 311 -14.25 24.47 8.28
N LEU A 312 -14.01 25.09 7.12
CA LEU A 312 -12.92 26.04 6.94
C LEU A 312 -13.17 27.34 7.71
N LYS A 313 -14.41 27.83 7.74
CA LYS A 313 -14.79 28.98 8.56
C LYS A 313 -14.58 28.69 10.05
N TRP A 314 -14.99 27.53 10.53
CA TRP A 314 -14.75 27.12 11.92
C TRP A 314 -13.26 27.06 12.24
N PHE A 315 -12.48 26.37 11.40
CA PHE A 315 -11.03 26.24 11.57
C PHE A 315 -10.32 27.60 11.63
N LEU A 316 -10.69 28.51 10.73
CA LEU A 316 -10.10 29.86 10.65
C LEU A 316 -10.57 30.78 11.76
N PHE A 317 -11.81 30.67 12.23
CA PHE A 317 -12.34 31.48 13.33
C PHE A 317 -11.56 31.28 14.63
N GLU A 318 -11.10 30.05 14.90
CA GLU A 318 -10.27 29.74 16.08
C GLU A 318 -8.90 30.45 16.05
N VAL A 319 -8.41 30.80 14.85
CA VAL A 319 -7.11 31.47 14.65
C VAL A 319 -7.28 32.98 14.49
N PHE A 320 -8.29 33.40 13.74
CA PHE A 320 -8.55 34.77 13.32
C PHE A 320 -10.03 35.15 13.54
N PRO A 321 -10.51 35.26 14.79
CA PRO A 321 -11.94 35.38 15.11
C PRO A 321 -12.61 36.63 14.52
N GLU A 322 -11.85 37.69 14.28
CA GLU A 322 -12.33 38.96 13.73
C GLU A 322 -12.07 39.09 12.21
N THR A 323 -11.54 38.04 11.58
CA THR A 323 -11.17 38.08 10.16
C THR A 323 -12.09 37.21 9.33
N VAL A 324 -12.75 37.82 8.35
CA VAL A 324 -13.47 37.11 7.29
C VAL A 324 -12.49 36.76 6.19
N PHE A 325 -12.50 35.49 5.78
CA PHE A 325 -11.76 35.03 4.62
C PHE A 325 -12.70 34.88 3.43
N ASP A 326 -12.35 35.50 2.31
CA ASP A 326 -13.12 35.40 1.07
C ASP A 326 -12.84 34.07 0.37
N THR A 327 -13.88 33.44 -0.18
CA THR A 327 -13.72 32.24 -1.00
C THR A 327 -13.54 32.64 -2.47
N ALA A 328 -12.58 32.02 -3.16
CA ALA A 328 -12.38 32.18 -4.59
C ALA A 328 -11.92 30.88 -5.23
N ASP A 329 -11.96 30.81 -6.56
CA ASP A 329 -11.45 29.66 -7.30
C ASP A 329 -9.92 29.65 -7.31
N LEU A 330 -9.33 28.48 -7.09
CA LEU A 330 -7.93 28.22 -7.35
C LEU A 330 -7.76 27.93 -8.85
N PRO A 331 -6.92 28.67 -9.58
CA PRO A 331 -6.67 28.39 -11.00
C PRO A 331 -6.13 26.97 -11.19
N CYS A 332 -6.86 26.14 -11.93
CA CYS A 332 -6.47 24.77 -12.26
C CYS A 332 -6.91 24.41 -13.69
N GLY A 333 -6.23 23.43 -14.27
CA GLY A 333 -6.63 22.83 -15.55
C GLY A 333 -8.04 22.22 -15.48
N THR A 334 -8.69 22.09 -16.64
CA THR A 334 -10.00 21.43 -16.74
C THR A 334 -9.77 20.00 -17.20
N GLN A 335 -10.39 19.04 -16.52
CA GLN A 335 -10.30 17.61 -16.84
C GLN A 335 -11.21 17.24 -18.01
#